data_AF-A0A7X8VZ32-F1
#
_entry.id   AF-A0A7X8VZ32-F1
#
_cell.length_a   1.000
_cell.length_b   1.000
_cell.length_c   1.000
_cell.angle_alpha   90.00
_cell.angle_beta   90.00
_cell.angle_gamma   90.00
#
_symmetry.space_group_name_H-M   'P 1'
#
loop_
_entity.id
_entity.type
_entity.pdbx_description
1 polymer ?
#
loop_
_entity_poly.entity_id
_entity_poly.type
_entity_poly.pdbx_seq_one_letter_code
_entity_poly.pdbx_strand_id
1 'polypeptide(L)'
;SRWQAWKNSRQREHNQAVERVIQQISSARASQRNAPFADLAAEEMNIQTLRGLLQSLEPRLAAISEENRLALDKSRTLLDEWQRDLEQRRAESAQQQQAQKDREAQNAKITAEIYQSVPDLTLYQSKLLALQELSGGEIPHRFRLALEHFQSQSRALALQDFSMRQFPGTPEQEKNLRLLLAEDGPALGSVWESDLQRCLRYLDNVKKARTAVQSLFLEQEEMHLVYFLEYKKKDEPEWRRLYIPQMLSSRVDIDRNGKESTLYWGNVYFAETPGDVPELMHSSKAFAPNGLTTADYDVRVARKFQDSLCPQGKFLSNLILSVKDQAELEVFILQSLQLLQTEARDIELVPRTWLQKRLLNILADCFPQDVPESQEWSARINALSTDVPWMNPEHPRTAAAASDIRRAGRLYPDLQPVIARLQAGRQLLANALSRRLACVGVLRPDQQGRLQMTRNVPGQGELWVLTTRSAHTPPAWYILSSDGRTAQPEVMVNCYDGQLLFRPRADSLPKVKLPAGDSASLRPLSWPVNARLESD
;
A
#
# COMPACT_ATOMS: atom_id res chain seq x y z
N SER A 1 58.07 87.27 -49.02
CA SER A 1 59.48 87.04 -48.60
C SER A 1 59.78 85.55 -48.60
N ARG A 2 61.02 85.12 -48.87
CA ARG A 2 61.44 83.68 -48.88
C ARG A 2 61.17 82.95 -47.55
N TRP A 3 61.18 83.68 -46.43
CA TRP A 3 60.89 83.18 -45.09
C TRP A 3 59.44 82.70 -44.90
N GLN A 4 58.45 83.45 -45.40
CA GLN A 4 57.04 83.05 -45.34
C GLN A 4 56.75 81.80 -46.19
N ALA A 5 57.42 81.66 -47.34
CA ALA A 5 57.30 80.47 -48.18
C ALA A 5 57.90 79.22 -47.49
N TRP A 6 59.05 79.35 -46.82
CA TRP A 6 59.66 78.28 -46.03
C TRP A 6 58.80 77.88 -44.81
N LYS A 7 58.27 78.87 -44.07
CA LYS A 7 57.36 78.65 -42.93
C LYS A 7 56.08 77.93 -43.35
N ASN A 8 55.47 78.35 -44.47
CA ASN A 8 54.27 77.71 -45.02
C ASN A 8 54.56 76.32 -45.62
N SER A 9 55.79 76.04 -46.04
CA SER A 9 56.22 74.70 -46.47
C SER A 9 56.39 73.76 -45.28
N ARG A 10 57.05 74.22 -44.21
CA ARG A 10 57.19 73.47 -42.95
C ARG A 10 55.86 73.18 -42.28
N GLN A 11 54.96 74.16 -42.22
CA GLN A 11 53.61 73.97 -41.70
C GLN A 11 52.81 72.95 -42.54
N ARG A 12 52.98 72.93 -43.88
CA ARG A 12 52.40 71.89 -44.75
C ARG A 12 52.96 70.50 -44.48
N GLU A 13 54.27 70.36 -44.29
CA GLU A 13 54.88 69.06 -43.91
C GLU A 13 54.36 68.56 -42.56
N HIS A 14 54.24 69.45 -41.57
CA HIS A 14 53.70 69.10 -40.26
C HIS A 14 52.21 68.75 -40.32
N ASN A 15 51.41 69.50 -41.10
CA ASN A 15 50.01 69.21 -41.36
C ASN A 15 49.81 67.85 -42.03
N GLN A 16 50.59 67.54 -43.08
CA GLN A 16 50.53 66.25 -43.77
C GLN A 16 50.89 65.08 -42.85
N ALA A 17 51.87 65.26 -41.95
CA ALA A 17 52.22 64.22 -40.98
C ALA A 17 51.09 63.96 -39.97
N VAL A 18 50.41 65.02 -39.52
CA VAL A 18 49.25 64.92 -38.61
C VAL A 18 48.06 64.27 -39.31
N GLU A 19 47.75 64.67 -40.54
CA GLU A 19 46.67 64.10 -41.35
C GLU A 19 46.84 62.60 -41.60
N ARG A 20 48.08 62.12 -41.84
CA ARG A 20 48.36 60.68 -41.98
C ARG A 20 48.02 59.89 -40.72
N VAL A 21 48.38 60.41 -39.54
CA VAL A 21 48.08 59.73 -38.27
C VAL A 21 46.58 59.77 -37.98
N ILE A 22 45.90 60.88 -38.24
CA ILE A 22 44.43 61.00 -38.13
C ILE A 22 43.74 59.98 -39.05
N GLN A 23 44.21 59.83 -40.30
CA GLN A 23 43.70 58.82 -41.23
C GLN A 23 43.97 57.39 -40.75
N GLN A 24 45.14 57.11 -40.17
CA GLN A 24 45.45 55.78 -39.61
C GLN A 24 44.53 55.43 -38.43
N ILE A 25 44.24 56.38 -37.54
CA ILE A 25 43.34 56.17 -36.39
C ILE A 25 41.90 55.94 -36.86
N SER A 26 41.40 56.79 -37.75
CA SER A 26 40.04 56.69 -38.27
C SER A 26 39.83 55.43 -39.12
N SER A 27 40.80 55.06 -39.96
CA SER A 27 40.76 53.81 -40.74
C SER A 27 40.86 52.57 -39.85
N ALA A 28 41.69 52.59 -38.80
CA ALA A 28 41.76 51.49 -37.84
C ALA A 28 40.45 51.29 -37.07
N ARG A 29 39.81 52.38 -36.63
CA ARG A 29 38.49 52.32 -35.96
C ARG A 29 37.39 51.86 -36.92
N ALA A 30 37.41 52.31 -38.18
CA ALA A 30 36.46 51.84 -39.19
C ALA A 30 36.67 50.35 -39.52
N SER A 31 37.92 49.90 -39.58
CA SER A 31 38.28 48.50 -39.85
C SER A 31 37.83 47.59 -38.69
N GLN A 32 38.00 48.02 -37.43
CA GLN A 32 37.51 47.28 -36.26
C GLN A 32 36.00 47.05 -36.27
N ARG A 33 35.22 48.02 -36.78
CA ARG A 33 33.76 47.86 -36.92
C ARG A 33 33.39 46.79 -37.94
N ASN A 34 34.19 46.63 -39.00
CA ASN A 34 33.94 45.67 -40.07
C ASN A 34 34.54 44.28 -39.76
N ALA A 35 35.62 44.24 -38.97
CA ALA A 35 36.32 43.03 -38.57
C ALA A 35 36.77 43.17 -37.10
N PRO A 36 36.03 42.55 -36.15
CA PRO A 36 36.44 42.52 -34.75
C PRO A 36 37.80 41.85 -34.55
N PHE A 37 38.53 42.26 -33.51
CA PHE A 37 39.77 41.59 -33.11
C PHE A 37 39.48 40.17 -32.60
N ALA A 38 40.47 39.28 -32.73
CA ALA A 38 40.37 37.90 -32.27
C ALA A 38 40.20 37.78 -30.75
N ASP A 39 40.83 38.69 -29.99
CA ASP A 39 40.70 38.80 -28.54
C ASP A 39 40.93 40.25 -28.06
N LEU A 40 40.63 40.48 -26.79
CA LEU A 40 40.76 41.80 -26.14
C LEU A 40 42.22 42.24 -25.96
N ALA A 41 43.21 41.33 -26.08
CA ALA A 41 44.63 41.66 -25.93
C ALA A 41 45.20 42.23 -27.24
N ALA A 42 44.83 41.63 -28.37
CA ALA A 42 45.15 42.13 -29.71
C ALA A 42 44.53 43.51 -29.96
N GLU A 43 43.30 43.73 -29.48
CA GLU A 43 42.62 45.03 -29.56
C GLU A 43 43.36 46.12 -28.75
N GLU A 44 43.82 45.81 -27.53
CA GLU A 44 44.61 46.73 -26.70
C GLU A 44 45.96 47.06 -27.33
N MET A 45 46.69 46.07 -27.86
CA MET A 45 47.98 46.28 -28.51
C MET A 45 47.86 47.24 -29.71
N ASN A 46 46.76 47.15 -30.46
CA ASN A 46 46.48 48.07 -31.55
C ASN A 46 46.18 49.50 -31.06
N ILE A 47 45.38 49.66 -29.99
CA ILE A 47 45.13 50.99 -29.38
C ILE A 47 46.44 51.61 -28.89
N GLN A 48 47.32 50.84 -28.23
CA GLN A 48 48.62 51.34 -27.77
C GLN A 48 49.54 51.74 -28.93
N THR A 49 49.53 50.99 -30.03
CA THR A 49 50.28 51.34 -31.24
C THR A 49 49.81 52.68 -31.83
N LEU A 50 48.49 52.89 -31.91
CA LEU A 50 47.89 54.14 -32.38
C LEU A 50 48.17 55.32 -31.43
N ARG A 51 48.20 55.09 -30.11
CA ARG A 51 48.63 56.10 -29.12
C ARG A 51 50.11 56.45 -29.26
N GLY A 52 50.98 55.48 -29.52
CA GLY A 52 52.40 55.73 -29.82
C GLY A 52 52.58 56.64 -31.05
N LEU A 53 51.76 56.47 -32.08
CA LEU A 53 51.75 57.35 -33.25
C LEU A 53 51.32 58.78 -32.90
N LEU A 54 50.31 58.96 -32.03
CA LEU A 54 49.93 60.28 -31.53
C LEU A 54 51.05 60.94 -30.72
N GLN A 55 51.74 60.19 -29.86
CA GLN A 55 52.84 60.69 -29.04
C GLN A 55 54.02 61.14 -29.90
N SER A 56 54.28 60.45 -31.01
CA SER A 56 55.34 60.83 -31.96
C SER A 56 55.12 62.20 -32.64
N LEU A 57 53.90 62.76 -32.57
CA LEU A 57 53.55 64.06 -33.13
C LEU A 57 53.75 65.23 -32.16
N GLU A 58 53.97 64.97 -30.86
CA GLU A 58 54.18 66.00 -29.82
C GLU A 58 55.16 67.13 -30.20
N PRO A 59 56.38 66.87 -30.73
CA PRO A 59 57.32 67.93 -31.07
C PRO A 59 56.86 68.83 -32.23
N ARG A 60 55.78 68.46 -32.94
CA ARG A 60 55.26 69.16 -34.13
C ARG A 60 54.01 69.99 -33.83
N LEU A 61 53.42 69.86 -32.64
CA LEU A 61 52.13 70.46 -32.28
C LEU A 61 52.12 72.00 -32.30
N ALA A 62 53.25 72.65 -32.02
CA ALA A 62 53.34 74.11 -32.04
C ALA A 62 53.34 74.71 -33.46
N ALA A 63 53.51 73.89 -34.50
CA ALA A 63 53.74 74.33 -35.88
C ALA A 63 52.63 73.91 -36.87
N ILE A 64 51.54 73.29 -36.38
CA ILE A 64 50.41 72.83 -37.21
C ILE A 64 49.32 73.90 -37.31
N SER A 65 48.40 73.75 -38.26
CA SER A 65 47.20 74.59 -38.35
C SER A 65 46.20 74.31 -37.22
N GLU A 66 45.38 75.31 -36.89
CA GLU A 66 44.31 75.18 -35.88
C GLU A 66 43.29 74.09 -36.26
N GLU A 67 43.00 73.94 -37.55
CA GLU A 67 42.11 72.91 -38.08
C GLU A 67 42.64 71.49 -37.85
N ASN A 68 43.94 71.26 -38.12
CA ASN A 68 44.58 69.98 -37.82
C ASN A 68 44.76 69.73 -36.33
N ARG A 69 44.86 70.80 -35.52
CA ARG A 69 44.86 70.66 -34.05
C ARG A 69 43.51 70.14 -33.56
N LEU A 70 42.41 70.73 -34.03
CA LEU A 70 41.05 70.28 -33.71
C LEU A 70 40.77 68.84 -34.20
N ALA A 71 41.26 68.47 -35.38
CA ALA A 71 41.11 67.12 -35.92
C ALA A 71 41.95 66.07 -35.15
N LEU A 72 43.14 66.45 -34.69
CA LEU A 72 43.98 65.62 -33.84
C LEU A 72 43.34 65.40 -32.46
N ASP A 73 42.76 66.45 -31.86
CA ASP A 73 42.05 66.34 -30.58
C ASP A 73 40.82 65.42 -30.70
N LYS A 74 40.06 65.50 -31.80
CA LYS A 74 38.97 64.54 -32.08
C LYS A 74 39.48 63.10 -32.18
N SER A 75 40.65 62.89 -32.79
CA SER A 75 41.25 61.55 -32.90
C SER A 75 41.76 61.02 -31.56
N ARG A 76 42.24 61.89 -30.67
CA ARG A 76 42.57 61.57 -29.27
C ARG A 76 41.33 61.12 -28.50
N THR A 77 40.24 61.91 -28.58
CA THR A 77 38.97 61.56 -27.94
C THR A 77 38.44 60.21 -28.42
N LEU A 78 38.50 59.94 -29.72
CA LEU A 78 38.12 58.66 -30.32
C LEU A 78 38.89 57.45 -29.75
N LEU A 79 40.20 57.59 -29.55
CA LEU A 79 41.02 56.52 -28.96
C LEU A 79 40.76 56.35 -27.46
N ASP A 80 40.51 57.44 -26.74
CA ASP A 80 40.17 57.38 -25.32
C ASP A 80 38.80 56.74 -25.08
N GLU A 81 37.80 57.04 -25.91
CA GLU A 81 36.51 56.36 -25.91
C GLU A 81 36.67 54.86 -26.22
N TRP A 82 37.46 54.52 -27.23
CA TRP A 82 37.72 53.11 -27.55
C TRP A 82 38.42 52.35 -26.41
N GLN A 83 39.38 52.98 -25.75
CA GLN A 83 40.03 52.39 -24.56
C GLN A 83 39.02 52.14 -23.44
N ARG A 84 38.11 53.09 -23.17
CA ARG A 84 37.04 52.92 -22.17
C ARG A 84 36.08 51.79 -22.54
N ASP A 85 35.68 51.68 -23.80
CA ASP A 85 34.82 50.58 -24.29
C ASP A 85 35.47 49.20 -24.07
N LEU A 86 36.78 49.11 -24.27
CA LEU A 86 37.55 47.89 -24.06
C LEU A 86 37.70 47.55 -22.57
N GLU A 87 37.98 48.54 -21.74
CA GLU A 87 38.05 48.37 -20.27
C GLU A 87 36.69 47.94 -19.70
N GLN A 88 35.59 48.53 -20.18
CA GLN A 88 34.23 48.13 -19.79
C GLN A 88 33.94 46.67 -20.17
N ARG A 89 34.21 46.25 -21.42
CA ARG A 89 34.01 44.86 -21.85
C ARG A 89 34.88 43.86 -21.07
N ARG A 90 36.10 44.26 -20.68
CA ARG A 90 36.96 43.44 -19.80
C ARG A 90 36.37 43.28 -18.41
N ALA A 91 35.88 44.38 -17.82
CA ALA A 91 35.24 44.35 -16.52
C ALA A 91 33.97 43.49 -16.54
N GLU A 92 33.13 43.63 -17.57
CA GLU A 92 31.93 42.80 -17.78
C GLU A 92 32.27 41.31 -17.94
N SER A 93 33.28 40.98 -18.75
CA SER A 93 33.73 39.59 -18.92
C SER A 93 34.33 39.00 -17.64
N ALA A 94 35.10 39.78 -16.87
CA ALA A 94 35.66 39.33 -15.60
C ALA A 94 34.56 39.12 -14.55
N GLN A 95 33.57 40.02 -14.51
CA GLN A 95 32.40 39.90 -13.63
C GLN A 95 31.54 38.67 -13.98
N GLN A 96 31.33 38.39 -15.27
CA GLN A 96 30.63 37.19 -15.72
C GLN A 96 31.40 35.91 -15.35
N GLN A 97 32.71 35.88 -15.54
CA GLN A 97 33.54 34.74 -15.13
C GLN A 97 33.53 34.53 -13.62
N GLN A 98 33.57 35.59 -12.83
CA GLN A 98 33.49 35.50 -11.38
C GLN A 98 32.11 34.99 -10.94
N ALA A 99 31.03 35.55 -11.49
CA ALA A 99 29.67 35.09 -11.21
C ALA A 99 29.46 33.61 -11.59
N GLN A 100 30.07 33.15 -12.70
CA GLN A 100 30.05 31.76 -13.12
C GLN A 100 30.79 30.86 -12.12
N LYS A 101 32.00 31.26 -11.68
CA LYS A 101 32.75 30.52 -10.66
C LYS A 101 32.01 30.46 -9.32
N ASP A 102 31.41 31.57 -8.90
CA ASP A 102 30.63 31.63 -7.67
C ASP A 102 29.41 30.70 -7.74
N ARG A 103 28.72 30.66 -8.89
CA ARG A 103 27.61 29.74 -9.13
C ARG A 103 28.05 28.28 -9.13
N GLU A 104 29.17 27.95 -9.77
CA GLU A 104 29.74 26.60 -9.76
C GLU A 104 30.15 26.15 -8.36
N ALA A 105 30.78 27.03 -7.57
CA ALA A 105 31.13 26.77 -6.19
C ALA A 105 29.88 26.55 -5.31
N GLN A 106 28.84 27.36 -5.51
CA GLN A 106 27.58 27.22 -4.79
C GLN A 106 26.84 25.93 -5.17
N ASN A 107 26.83 25.55 -6.46
CA ASN A 107 26.28 24.28 -6.93
C ASN A 107 27.01 23.08 -6.33
N ALA A 108 28.35 23.11 -6.27
CA ALA A 108 29.15 22.06 -5.66
C ALA A 108 28.86 21.93 -4.16
N LYS A 109 28.72 23.07 -3.46
CA LYS A 109 28.36 23.12 -2.04
C LYS A 109 27.00 22.49 -1.78
N ILE A 110 25.96 22.90 -2.50
CA ILE A 110 24.61 22.36 -2.32
C ILE A 110 24.55 20.87 -2.68
N THR A 111 25.27 20.45 -3.73
CA THR A 111 25.38 19.04 -4.10
C THR A 111 25.95 18.19 -2.96
N ALA A 112 26.96 18.68 -2.24
CA ALA A 112 27.49 18.00 -1.06
C ALA A 112 26.50 17.98 0.12
N GLU A 113 25.79 19.08 0.33
CA GLU A 113 24.78 19.22 1.40
C GLU A 113 23.54 18.33 1.17
N ILE A 114 23.16 18.05 -0.08
CA ILE A 114 22.05 17.13 -0.42
C ILE A 114 22.25 15.80 0.29
N TYR A 115 23.41 15.16 0.15
CA TYR A 115 23.64 13.86 0.79
C TYR A 115 23.69 13.94 2.32
N GLN A 116 24.22 15.04 2.86
CA GLN A 116 24.37 15.23 4.30
C GLN A 116 23.04 15.51 5.01
N SER A 117 22.05 16.04 4.29
CA SER A 117 20.73 16.36 4.85
C SER A 117 19.94 15.14 5.31
N VAL A 118 20.21 13.96 4.74
CA VAL A 118 19.60 12.70 5.17
C VAL A 118 20.06 12.36 6.60
N PRO A 119 19.16 11.98 7.54
CA PRO A 119 17.80 11.47 7.32
C PRO A 119 16.67 12.50 7.31
N ASP A 120 16.95 13.80 7.43
CA ASP A 120 15.90 14.84 7.38
C ASP A 120 15.39 15.03 5.95
N LEU A 121 14.23 14.44 5.65
CA LEU A 121 13.64 14.47 4.32
C LEU A 121 13.13 15.87 3.91
N THR A 122 12.76 16.71 4.87
CA THR A 122 12.35 18.09 4.61
C THR A 122 13.56 18.90 4.16
N LEU A 123 14.67 18.76 4.87
CA LEU A 123 15.93 19.40 4.47
C LEU A 123 16.42 18.84 3.13
N TYR A 124 16.35 17.52 2.92
CA TYR A 124 16.72 16.88 1.65
C TYR A 124 15.94 17.44 0.46
N GLN A 125 14.62 17.55 0.59
CA GLN A 125 13.77 18.15 -0.45
C GLN A 125 14.14 19.61 -0.70
N SER A 126 14.33 20.39 0.37
CA SER A 126 14.70 21.81 0.24
C SER A 126 16.00 22.00 -0.52
N LYS A 127 16.99 21.11 -0.33
CA LYS A 127 18.29 21.16 -1.03
C LYS A 127 18.18 20.75 -2.49
N LEU A 128 17.33 19.76 -2.82
CA LEU A 128 17.04 19.41 -4.22
C LEU A 128 16.36 20.57 -4.96
N LEU A 129 15.37 21.22 -4.33
CA LEU A 129 14.67 22.37 -4.91
C LEU A 129 15.59 23.59 -5.06
N ALA A 130 16.42 23.88 -4.05
CA ALA A 130 17.41 24.96 -4.14
C ALA A 130 18.41 24.73 -5.29
N LEU A 131 18.81 23.47 -5.54
CA LEU A 131 19.67 23.14 -6.68
C LEU A 131 18.97 23.35 -8.02
N GLN A 132 17.67 23.05 -8.10
CA GLN A 132 16.84 23.30 -9.29
C GLN A 132 16.72 24.79 -9.58
N GLU A 133 16.45 25.62 -8.57
CA GLU A 133 16.36 27.07 -8.70
C GLU A 133 17.69 27.67 -9.19
N LEU A 134 18.81 27.27 -8.58
CA LEU A 134 20.15 27.70 -8.99
C LEU A 134 20.55 27.24 -10.39
N SER A 135 19.90 26.21 -10.92
CA SER A 135 20.12 25.68 -12.25
C SER A 135 19.14 26.24 -13.29
N GLY A 136 18.42 27.32 -12.95
CA GLY A 136 17.50 27.98 -13.89
C GLY A 136 16.17 27.25 -14.06
N GLY A 137 15.74 26.47 -13.07
CA GLY A 137 14.49 25.72 -13.08
C GLY A 137 14.62 24.26 -13.51
N GLU A 138 15.76 23.85 -14.07
CA GLU A 138 16.04 22.47 -14.44
C GLU A 138 17.01 21.82 -13.46
N ILE A 139 16.59 20.74 -12.80
CA ILE A 139 17.48 20.00 -11.91
C ILE A 139 18.56 19.25 -12.72
N PRO A 140 19.83 19.22 -12.25
CA PRO A 140 20.86 18.44 -12.91
C PRO A 140 20.44 16.98 -13.14
N HIS A 141 20.74 16.43 -14.32
CA HIS A 141 20.29 15.10 -14.77
C HIS A 141 20.43 14.02 -13.68
N ARG A 142 21.56 14.02 -12.96
CA ARG A 142 21.88 13.05 -11.90
C ARG A 142 20.85 13.00 -10.77
N PHE A 143 20.19 14.11 -10.43
CA PHE A 143 19.21 14.18 -9.34
C PHE A 143 17.76 14.22 -9.81
N ARG A 144 17.51 14.14 -11.13
CA ARG A 144 16.15 14.19 -11.68
C ARG A 144 15.24 13.14 -11.05
N LEU A 145 15.69 11.88 -11.04
CA LEU A 145 14.93 10.77 -10.46
C LEU A 145 14.76 10.90 -8.94
N ALA A 146 15.74 11.48 -8.24
CA ALA A 146 15.63 11.74 -6.82
C ALA A 146 14.51 12.74 -6.49
N LEU A 147 14.40 13.83 -7.27
CA LEU A 147 13.33 14.81 -7.11
C LEU A 147 11.97 14.24 -7.58
N GLU A 148 11.92 13.58 -8.74
CA GLU A 148 10.71 12.98 -9.31
C GLU A 148 10.07 11.96 -8.36
N HIS A 149 10.88 11.08 -7.77
CA HIS A 149 10.38 10.02 -6.88
C HIS A 149 10.36 10.42 -5.40
N PHE A 150 10.75 11.66 -5.05
CA PHE A 150 10.87 12.09 -3.64
C PHE A 150 9.58 11.85 -2.84
N GLN A 151 8.42 12.22 -3.40
CA GLN A 151 7.13 12.07 -2.72
C GLN A 151 6.84 10.60 -2.38
N SER A 152 7.06 9.68 -3.33
CA SER A 152 6.87 8.24 -3.11
C SER A 152 7.81 7.68 -2.04
N GLN A 153 9.08 8.11 -2.05
CA GLN A 153 10.09 7.67 -1.08
C GLN A 153 9.84 8.27 0.31
N SER A 154 9.34 9.51 0.40
CA SER A 154 8.96 10.13 1.66
C SER A 154 7.78 9.41 2.30
N ARG A 155 6.72 9.13 1.52
CA ARG A 155 5.55 8.38 1.97
C ARG A 155 5.85 6.93 2.37
N ALA A 156 6.98 6.37 1.93
CA ALA A 156 7.44 5.07 2.42
C ALA A 156 7.72 5.07 3.94
N LEU A 157 7.94 6.23 4.57
CA LEU A 157 8.07 6.36 6.03
C LEU A 157 6.73 6.50 6.77
N ALA A 158 5.58 6.40 6.09
CA ALA A 158 4.26 6.56 6.72
C ALA A 158 4.04 5.64 7.94
N LEU A 159 4.69 4.46 7.96
CA LEU A 159 4.59 3.49 9.04
C LEU A 159 5.80 3.49 10.00
N GLN A 160 6.64 4.53 10.00
CA GLN A 160 7.86 4.56 10.83
C GLN A 160 7.58 4.41 12.34
N ASP A 161 6.45 4.94 12.82
CA ASP A 161 6.02 4.92 14.22
C ASP A 161 4.85 3.93 14.47
N PHE A 162 4.37 3.28 13.41
CA PHE A 162 3.26 2.33 13.49
C PHE A 162 3.76 0.90 13.79
N SER A 163 2.93 0.08 14.46
CA SER A 163 3.18 -1.36 14.54
C SER A 163 1.88 -2.14 14.68
N MET A 164 1.75 -3.15 13.84
CA MET A 164 0.72 -4.17 13.86
C MET A 164 1.32 -5.47 14.42
N ARG A 165 1.39 -5.59 15.75
CA ARG A 165 1.96 -6.79 16.39
C ARG A 165 1.21 -8.08 16.04
N GLN A 166 -0.10 -7.96 15.86
CA GLN A 166 -1.00 -9.02 15.45
C GLN A 166 -2.08 -8.42 14.56
N PHE A 167 -2.63 -9.24 13.68
CA PHE A 167 -3.79 -8.89 12.86
C PHE A 167 -4.80 -10.03 12.93
N PRO A 168 -6.08 -9.78 13.27
CA PRO A 168 -6.70 -8.47 13.54
C PRO A 168 -6.15 -7.77 14.80
N GLY A 169 -6.05 -6.44 14.73
CA GLY A 169 -5.51 -5.62 15.80
C GLY A 169 -6.55 -5.17 16.84
N THR A 170 -6.14 -4.35 17.79
CA THR A 170 -7.04 -3.69 18.74
C THR A 170 -7.91 -2.61 18.05
N PRO A 171 -9.03 -2.17 18.66
CA PRO A 171 -9.83 -1.06 18.13
C PRO A 171 -9.02 0.24 17.93
N GLU A 172 -8.02 0.47 18.78
CA GLU A 172 -7.09 1.59 18.63
C GLU A 172 -6.21 1.44 17.38
N GLN A 173 -5.72 0.22 17.09
CA GLN A 173 -5.00 -0.06 15.86
C GLN A 173 -5.90 0.13 14.63
N GLU A 174 -7.17 -0.28 14.66
CA GLU A 174 -8.13 0.01 13.59
C GLU A 174 -8.28 1.52 13.38
N LYS A 175 -8.44 2.29 14.47
CA LYS A 175 -8.53 3.76 14.38
C LYS A 175 -7.27 4.37 13.75
N ASN A 176 -6.09 3.91 14.15
CA ASN A 176 -4.82 4.35 13.59
C ASN A 176 -4.69 4.00 12.10
N LEU A 177 -5.12 2.79 11.69
CA LEU A 177 -5.16 2.40 10.26
C LEU A 177 -6.05 3.33 9.43
N ARG A 178 -7.23 3.70 9.96
CA ARG A 178 -8.13 4.64 9.28
C ARG A 178 -7.54 6.04 9.18
N LEU A 179 -6.82 6.51 10.20
CA LEU A 179 -6.12 7.80 10.16
C LEU A 179 -4.98 7.82 9.13
N LEU A 180 -4.23 6.72 9.00
CA LEU A 180 -3.15 6.60 8.02
C LEU A 180 -3.64 6.70 6.57
N LEU A 181 -4.89 6.28 6.31
CA LEU A 181 -5.54 6.25 5.00
C LEU A 181 -6.62 7.33 4.81
N ALA A 182 -6.69 8.33 5.69
CA ALA A 182 -7.58 9.48 5.49
C ALA A 182 -7.18 10.29 4.23
N GLU A 183 -7.99 11.27 3.83
CA GLU A 183 -7.77 12.09 2.62
C GLU A 183 -6.37 12.75 2.60
N ASP A 184 -5.91 13.25 3.76
CA ASP A 184 -4.56 13.80 3.96
C ASP A 184 -3.63 12.83 4.73
N GLY A 185 -3.98 11.54 4.76
CA GLY A 185 -3.26 10.51 5.49
C GLY A 185 -1.88 10.24 4.87
N PRO A 186 -0.83 10.03 5.69
CA PRO A 186 0.54 9.85 5.19
C PRO A 186 0.74 8.58 4.37
N ALA A 187 -0.15 7.58 4.48
CA ALA A 187 -0.02 6.32 3.76
C ALA A 187 -0.76 6.30 2.42
N LEU A 188 -1.56 7.33 2.09
CA LEU A 188 -2.23 7.44 0.80
C LEU A 188 -1.20 7.65 -0.32
N GLY A 189 -1.28 6.90 -1.42
CA GLY A 189 -0.30 6.88 -2.51
C GLY A 189 1.06 6.30 -2.11
N SER A 190 1.17 5.62 -0.97
CA SER A 190 2.39 4.96 -0.52
C SER A 190 2.43 3.49 -0.93
N VAL A 191 3.62 2.88 -0.83
CA VAL A 191 3.82 1.42 -0.99
C VAL A 191 3.00 0.57 0.01
N TRP A 192 2.50 1.17 1.10
CA TRP A 192 1.73 0.49 2.13
C TRP A 192 0.22 0.50 1.86
N GLU A 193 -0.25 1.39 0.98
CA GLU A 193 -1.66 1.74 0.83
C GLU A 193 -2.55 0.51 0.60
N SER A 194 -2.17 -0.33 -0.37
CA SER A 194 -2.99 -1.49 -0.77
C SER A 194 -3.16 -2.51 0.36
N ASP A 195 -2.09 -2.77 1.12
CA ASP A 195 -2.11 -3.68 2.25
C ASP A 195 -2.92 -3.11 3.42
N LEU A 196 -2.80 -1.81 3.70
CA LEU A 196 -3.62 -1.13 4.72
C LEU A 196 -5.11 -1.11 4.34
N GLN A 197 -5.43 -0.86 3.07
CA GLN A 197 -6.80 -0.93 2.56
C GLN A 197 -7.36 -2.36 2.63
N ARG A 198 -6.52 -3.37 2.35
CA ARG A 198 -6.89 -4.78 2.55
C ARG A 198 -7.23 -5.06 4.02
N CYS A 199 -6.43 -4.56 4.97
CA CYS A 199 -6.72 -4.67 6.40
C CYS A 199 -8.08 -4.06 6.77
N LEU A 200 -8.37 -2.83 6.32
CA LEU A 200 -9.64 -2.16 6.63
C LEU A 200 -10.84 -2.89 6.00
N ARG A 201 -10.73 -3.31 4.74
CA ARG A 201 -11.79 -4.10 4.07
C ARG A 201 -12.07 -5.40 4.81
N TYR A 202 -11.02 -6.10 5.25
CA TYR A 202 -11.17 -7.30 6.07
C TYR A 202 -11.95 -7.01 7.37
N LEU A 203 -11.60 -5.94 8.10
CA LEU A 203 -12.28 -5.58 9.35
C LEU A 203 -13.76 -5.24 9.13
N ASP A 204 -14.08 -4.55 8.04
CA ASP A 204 -15.47 -4.25 7.67
C ASP A 204 -16.23 -5.53 7.27
N ASN A 205 -15.58 -6.46 6.57
CA ASN A 205 -16.14 -7.77 6.25
C ASN A 205 -16.37 -8.64 7.48
N VAL A 206 -15.50 -8.57 8.50
CA VAL A 206 -15.72 -9.25 9.80
C VAL A 206 -16.98 -8.72 10.47
N LYS A 207 -17.22 -7.40 10.46
CA LYS A 207 -18.45 -6.81 11.00
C LYS A 207 -19.69 -7.30 10.24
N LYS A 208 -19.62 -7.32 8.90
CA LYS A 208 -20.70 -7.84 8.04
C LYS A 208 -21.01 -9.32 8.32
N ALA A 209 -19.98 -10.17 8.35
CA ALA A 209 -20.12 -11.59 8.64
C ALA A 209 -20.66 -11.83 10.05
N ARG A 210 -20.26 -11.02 11.04
CA ARG A 210 -20.78 -11.11 12.41
C ARG A 210 -22.28 -10.88 12.45
N THR A 211 -22.75 -9.83 11.78
CA THR A 211 -24.19 -9.56 11.64
C THR A 211 -24.90 -10.70 10.91
N ALA A 212 -24.32 -11.22 9.82
CA ALA A 212 -24.91 -12.34 9.08
C ALA A 212 -25.06 -13.61 9.94
N VAL A 213 -24.04 -13.98 10.72
CA VAL A 213 -24.13 -15.14 11.64
C VAL A 213 -25.19 -14.90 12.73
N GLN A 214 -25.26 -13.69 13.29
CA GLN A 214 -26.27 -13.34 14.29
C GLN A 214 -27.70 -13.39 13.72
N SER A 215 -27.87 -13.05 12.45
CA SER A 215 -29.16 -13.08 11.76
C SER A 215 -29.65 -14.49 11.45
N LEU A 216 -28.80 -15.53 11.48
CA LEU A 216 -29.22 -16.92 11.19
C LEU A 216 -30.35 -17.42 12.09
N PHE A 217 -30.46 -16.89 13.32
CA PHE A 217 -31.54 -17.22 14.24
C PHE A 217 -32.91 -16.71 13.76
N LEU A 218 -32.93 -15.67 12.93
CA LEU A 218 -34.16 -15.07 12.42
C LEU A 218 -34.60 -15.68 11.09
N GLU A 219 -33.71 -16.37 10.38
CA GLU A 219 -33.99 -16.87 9.02
C GLU A 219 -34.94 -18.07 9.01
N GLN A 220 -34.90 -18.93 10.03
CA GLN A 220 -35.73 -20.13 10.09
C GLN A 220 -35.88 -20.66 11.52
N GLU A 221 -36.66 -19.97 12.35
CA GLU A 221 -36.88 -20.28 13.78
C GLU A 221 -37.19 -21.76 14.03
N GLU A 222 -38.10 -22.33 13.24
CA GLU A 222 -38.51 -23.74 13.33
C GLU A 222 -37.42 -24.76 12.96
N MET A 223 -36.25 -24.31 12.47
CA MET A 223 -35.11 -25.19 12.24
C MET A 223 -34.23 -25.37 13.49
N HIS A 224 -34.26 -24.41 14.41
CA HIS A 224 -33.26 -24.34 15.49
C HIS A 224 -33.81 -24.00 16.88
N LEU A 225 -34.98 -23.37 16.99
CA LEU A 225 -35.71 -23.23 18.25
C LEU A 225 -36.77 -24.32 18.40
N VAL A 226 -36.31 -25.57 18.32
CA VAL A 226 -37.16 -26.74 18.44
C VAL A 226 -36.60 -27.67 19.48
N TYR A 227 -37.47 -28.16 20.35
CA TYR A 227 -37.15 -29.16 21.35
C TYR A 227 -37.58 -30.53 20.83
N PHE A 228 -37.02 -31.58 21.41
CA PHE A 228 -37.46 -32.93 21.12
C PHE A 228 -37.66 -33.74 22.39
N LEU A 229 -38.54 -34.71 22.29
CA LEU A 229 -38.61 -35.87 23.17
C LEU A 229 -38.57 -37.13 22.33
N GLU A 230 -38.17 -38.25 22.92
CA GLU A 230 -38.28 -39.54 22.24
C GLU A 230 -39.54 -40.25 22.74
N TYR A 231 -40.28 -40.86 21.84
CA TYR A 231 -41.41 -41.69 22.19
C TYR A 231 -41.40 -42.97 21.35
N LYS A 232 -41.99 -44.02 21.89
CA LYS A 232 -42.36 -45.21 21.13
C LYS A 232 -43.64 -45.78 21.68
N LYS A 233 -44.44 -46.40 20.83
CA LYS A 233 -45.58 -47.17 21.29
C LYS A 233 -45.06 -48.44 22.00
N LYS A 234 -45.72 -48.91 23.06
CA LYS A 234 -45.18 -50.03 23.87
C LYS A 234 -45.00 -51.34 23.11
N ASP A 235 -45.81 -51.54 22.08
CA ASP A 235 -45.75 -52.66 21.13
C ASP A 235 -44.75 -52.46 19.99
N GLU A 236 -44.12 -51.28 19.90
CA GLU A 236 -43.14 -50.95 18.85
C GLU A 236 -41.68 -51.00 19.36
N PRO A 237 -40.75 -51.50 18.54
CA PRO A 237 -39.33 -51.56 18.90
C PRO A 237 -38.60 -50.23 18.71
N GLU A 238 -39.07 -49.37 17.80
CA GLU A 238 -38.35 -48.17 17.34
C GLU A 238 -38.73 -46.92 18.12
N TRP A 239 -37.71 -46.19 18.60
CA TRP A 239 -37.87 -44.86 19.16
C TRP A 239 -37.98 -43.81 18.06
N ARG A 240 -38.95 -42.92 18.18
CA ARG A 240 -39.18 -41.80 17.27
C ARG A 240 -38.94 -40.48 18.00
N ARG A 241 -38.40 -39.49 17.28
CA ARG A 241 -38.27 -38.12 17.77
C ARG A 241 -39.58 -37.39 17.54
N LEU A 242 -40.15 -36.81 18.60
CA LEU A 242 -41.26 -35.87 18.52
C LEU A 242 -40.72 -34.48 18.72
N TYR A 243 -40.91 -33.62 17.71
CA TYR A 243 -40.47 -32.24 17.76
C TYR A 243 -41.56 -31.35 18.35
N ILE A 244 -41.18 -30.43 19.22
CA ILE A 244 -42.11 -29.55 19.95
C ILE A 244 -41.56 -28.12 19.97
N PRO A 245 -42.41 -27.08 19.78
CA PRO A 245 -41.97 -25.68 19.83
C PRO A 245 -41.66 -25.22 21.25
N GLN A 246 -42.26 -25.86 22.25
CA GLN A 246 -42.08 -25.58 23.68
C GLN A 246 -42.30 -26.87 24.47
N MET A 247 -41.77 -26.93 25.69
CA MET A 247 -41.92 -28.12 26.53
C MET A 247 -43.39 -28.44 26.81
N LEU A 248 -43.72 -29.72 26.72
CA LEU A 248 -45.03 -30.23 27.08
C LEU A 248 -45.20 -30.15 28.60
N SER A 249 -46.41 -29.79 29.02
CA SER A 249 -46.82 -29.89 30.41
C SER A 249 -47.16 -31.34 30.74
N SER A 250 -46.99 -31.75 32.00
CA SER A 250 -47.23 -33.14 32.45
C SER A 250 -48.04 -33.21 33.73
N ARG A 251 -48.91 -34.23 33.85
CA ARG A 251 -49.80 -34.48 35.01
C ARG A 251 -49.92 -35.97 35.19
N VAL A 252 -50.10 -36.36 36.45
CA VAL A 252 -50.48 -37.73 36.80
C VAL A 252 -51.95 -37.92 36.43
N ASP A 253 -52.22 -39.00 35.72
CA ASP A 253 -53.53 -39.49 35.33
C ASP A 253 -53.71 -40.90 35.91
N ILE A 254 -54.83 -41.11 36.61
CA ILE A 254 -55.12 -42.37 37.30
C ILE A 254 -56.27 -43.04 36.57
N ASP A 255 -56.03 -44.23 36.02
CA ASP A 255 -57.06 -44.96 35.31
C ASP A 255 -58.14 -45.51 36.27
N ARG A 256 -59.21 -46.09 35.69
CA ARG A 256 -60.34 -46.66 36.46
C ARG A 256 -59.93 -47.83 37.37
N ASN A 257 -58.75 -48.40 37.15
CA ASN A 257 -58.19 -49.51 37.93
C ASN A 257 -57.15 -49.03 38.96
N GLY A 258 -56.98 -47.72 39.13
CA GLY A 258 -56.03 -47.12 40.08
C GLY A 258 -54.58 -47.11 39.59
N LYS A 259 -54.32 -47.39 38.31
CA LYS A 259 -52.96 -47.36 37.75
C LYS A 259 -52.58 -45.93 37.37
N GLU A 260 -51.47 -45.47 37.93
CA GLU A 260 -50.90 -44.17 37.62
C GLU A 260 -50.19 -44.19 36.26
N SER A 261 -50.46 -43.16 35.46
CA SER A 261 -49.74 -42.84 34.24
C SER A 261 -49.49 -41.33 34.18
N THR A 262 -48.46 -40.89 33.47
CA THR A 262 -48.24 -39.49 33.13
C THR A 262 -48.83 -39.17 31.76
N LEU A 263 -49.66 -38.13 31.69
CA LEU A 263 -50.16 -37.52 30.45
C LEU A 263 -49.34 -36.27 30.13
N TYR A 264 -48.82 -36.19 28.90
CA TYR A 264 -48.16 -35.00 28.36
C TYR A 264 -49.13 -34.21 27.46
N TRP A 265 -49.27 -32.89 27.69
CA TRP A 265 -50.11 -32.01 26.86
C TRP A 265 -49.39 -30.73 26.44
N GLY A 266 -49.79 -30.19 25.28
CA GLY A 266 -49.16 -29.06 24.60
C GLY A 266 -49.09 -29.27 23.09
N ASN A 267 -48.49 -28.32 22.39
CA ASN A 267 -48.35 -28.35 20.94
C ASN A 267 -47.15 -29.18 20.51
N VAL A 268 -47.31 -29.93 19.41
CA VAL A 268 -46.30 -30.81 18.83
C VAL A 268 -46.31 -30.63 17.30
N TYR A 269 -45.17 -30.82 16.65
CA TYR A 269 -45.11 -30.97 15.20
C TYR A 269 -45.34 -32.44 14.86
N PHE A 270 -46.45 -32.73 14.17
CA PHE A 270 -46.87 -34.10 13.89
C PHE A 270 -47.40 -34.25 12.47
N ALA A 271 -47.10 -35.40 11.84
CA ALA A 271 -47.62 -35.78 10.54
C ALA A 271 -48.56 -36.98 10.73
N GLU A 272 -49.81 -36.86 10.28
CA GLU A 272 -50.82 -37.92 10.44
C GLU A 272 -50.50 -39.14 9.57
N THR A 273 -49.94 -38.92 8.37
CA THR A 273 -49.41 -39.98 7.50
C THR A 273 -47.94 -39.76 7.17
N PRO A 274 -47.20 -40.83 6.78
CA PRO A 274 -45.79 -40.75 6.37
C PRO A 274 -45.47 -39.67 5.32
N GLY A 275 -46.43 -39.38 4.45
CA GLY A 275 -46.29 -38.42 3.36
C GLY A 275 -46.59 -36.97 3.73
N ASP A 276 -47.11 -36.71 4.92
CA ASP A 276 -47.61 -35.38 5.29
C ASP A 276 -46.50 -34.46 5.81
N VAL A 277 -46.71 -33.16 5.60
CA VAL A 277 -45.90 -32.11 6.22
C VAL A 277 -46.26 -32.08 7.72
N PRO A 278 -45.28 -32.07 8.64
CA PRO A 278 -45.56 -31.89 10.06
C PRO A 278 -46.30 -30.59 10.31
N GLU A 279 -47.52 -30.69 10.85
CA GLU A 279 -48.32 -29.55 11.24
C GLU A 279 -48.23 -29.35 12.75
N LEU A 280 -48.33 -28.10 13.18
CA LEU A 280 -48.42 -27.78 14.59
C LEU A 280 -49.82 -28.12 15.10
N MET A 281 -49.92 -29.13 15.95
CA MET A 281 -51.20 -29.57 16.53
C MET A 281 -51.07 -29.91 18.00
N HIS A 282 -52.19 -29.87 18.72
CA HIS A 282 -52.21 -30.26 20.12
C HIS A 282 -52.00 -31.77 20.25
N SER A 283 -51.18 -32.20 21.20
CA SER A 283 -50.85 -33.62 21.48
C SER A 283 -52.08 -34.50 21.74
N SER A 284 -53.19 -33.94 22.24
CA SER A 284 -54.45 -34.70 22.37
C SER A 284 -55.07 -35.09 21.03
N LYS A 285 -54.82 -34.31 19.97
CA LYS A 285 -55.24 -34.60 18.59
C LYS A 285 -54.23 -35.53 17.91
N ALA A 286 -52.93 -35.22 18.01
CA ALA A 286 -51.86 -36.02 17.41
C ALA A 286 -51.86 -37.48 17.88
N PHE A 287 -52.22 -37.72 19.15
CA PHE A 287 -52.22 -39.04 19.78
C PHE A 287 -53.63 -39.47 20.21
N ALA A 288 -54.64 -39.12 19.43
CA ALA A 288 -56.03 -39.48 19.72
C ALA A 288 -56.23 -41.03 19.77
N PRO A 289 -57.15 -41.54 20.61
CA PRO A 289 -58.07 -40.78 21.47
C PRO A 289 -57.51 -40.44 22.86
N ASN A 290 -56.47 -41.14 23.33
CA ASN A 290 -56.01 -41.07 24.73
C ASN A 290 -54.95 -39.97 24.99
N GLY A 291 -54.42 -39.34 23.95
CA GLY A 291 -53.31 -38.39 24.06
C GLY A 291 -51.95 -39.08 24.27
N LEU A 292 -50.89 -38.28 24.42
CA LEU A 292 -49.54 -38.78 24.66
C LEU A 292 -49.39 -39.20 26.14
N THR A 293 -49.80 -40.44 26.44
CA THR A 293 -49.77 -41.02 27.79
C THR A 293 -48.74 -42.13 27.93
N THR A 294 -48.07 -42.17 29.08
CA THR A 294 -47.18 -43.29 29.47
C THR A 294 -47.91 -44.61 29.70
N ALA A 295 -49.24 -44.63 29.68
CA ALA A 295 -50.01 -45.87 29.63
C ALA A 295 -49.79 -46.62 28.31
N ASP A 296 -49.80 -45.88 27.19
CA ASP A 296 -49.76 -46.40 25.81
C ASP A 296 -48.37 -46.29 25.17
N TYR A 297 -47.56 -45.33 25.61
CA TYR A 297 -46.25 -45.01 25.05
C TYR A 297 -45.14 -45.09 26.10
N ASP A 298 -43.93 -45.46 25.68
CA ASP A 298 -42.73 -45.15 26.44
C ASP A 298 -42.23 -43.77 25.99
N VAL A 299 -41.98 -42.87 26.94
CA VAL A 299 -41.59 -41.47 26.66
C VAL A 299 -40.28 -41.14 27.39
N ARG A 300 -39.32 -40.58 26.67
CA ARG A 300 -38.06 -40.04 27.21
C ARG A 300 -38.06 -38.54 27.05
N VAL A 301 -38.17 -37.85 28.17
CA VAL A 301 -37.99 -36.39 28.27
C VAL A 301 -36.69 -36.13 29.02
N ALA A 302 -35.90 -35.18 28.56
CA ALA A 302 -34.67 -34.82 29.26
C ALA A 302 -35.00 -34.16 30.61
N ARG A 303 -34.13 -34.37 31.61
CA ARG A 303 -34.36 -33.86 32.97
C ARG A 303 -34.34 -32.33 33.06
N LYS A 304 -33.55 -31.65 32.22
CA LYS A 304 -33.51 -30.20 32.14
C LYS A 304 -34.06 -29.71 30.80
N PHE A 305 -34.69 -28.55 30.84
CA PHE A 305 -35.23 -27.86 29.66
C PHE A 305 -34.19 -27.70 28.54
N GLN A 306 -33.01 -27.21 28.89
CA GLN A 306 -31.91 -26.95 27.96
C GLN A 306 -31.40 -28.25 27.29
N ASP A 307 -31.55 -29.39 27.96
CA ASP A 307 -31.11 -30.67 27.43
C ASP A 307 -32.05 -31.17 26.31
N SER A 308 -33.29 -30.67 26.27
CA SER A 308 -34.29 -31.04 25.24
C SER A 308 -34.19 -30.20 23.97
N LEU A 309 -33.38 -29.13 23.94
CA LEU A 309 -33.14 -28.36 22.72
C LEU A 309 -32.46 -29.26 21.67
N CYS A 310 -32.93 -29.20 20.43
CA CYS A 310 -32.36 -30.01 19.36
C CYS A 310 -30.86 -29.72 19.16
N PRO A 311 -30.05 -30.72 18.77
CA PRO A 311 -28.61 -30.57 18.54
C PRO A 311 -28.22 -29.39 17.64
N GLN A 312 -28.93 -29.18 16.52
CA GLN A 312 -28.71 -28.02 15.63
C GLN A 312 -28.99 -26.69 16.32
N GLY A 313 -30.00 -26.63 17.20
CA GLY A 313 -30.33 -25.45 17.99
C GLY A 313 -29.21 -25.11 18.96
N LYS A 314 -28.72 -26.12 19.71
CA LYS A 314 -27.57 -25.99 20.61
C LYS A 314 -26.32 -25.52 19.86
N PHE A 315 -26.04 -26.12 18.70
CA PHE A 315 -24.92 -25.72 17.85
C PHE A 315 -25.03 -24.25 17.42
N LEU A 316 -26.18 -23.84 16.87
CA LEU A 316 -26.39 -22.47 16.40
C LEU A 316 -26.33 -21.45 17.55
N SER A 317 -26.95 -21.75 18.70
CA SER A 317 -26.86 -20.89 19.89
C SER A 317 -25.40 -20.71 20.33
N ASN A 318 -24.63 -21.80 20.41
CA ASN A 318 -23.21 -21.73 20.77
C ASN A 318 -22.39 -20.93 19.76
N LEU A 319 -22.65 -21.13 18.46
CA LEU A 319 -22.01 -20.38 17.38
C LEU A 319 -22.26 -18.87 17.55
N ILE A 320 -23.53 -18.46 17.70
CA ILE A 320 -23.93 -17.05 17.82
C ILE A 320 -23.34 -16.40 19.07
N LEU A 321 -23.36 -17.11 20.20
CA LEU A 321 -22.77 -16.62 21.45
C LEU A 321 -21.26 -16.42 21.29
N SER A 322 -20.58 -17.37 20.65
CA SER A 322 -19.12 -17.35 20.50
C SER A 322 -18.63 -16.27 19.53
N VAL A 323 -19.40 -15.96 18.48
CA VAL A 323 -19.02 -15.00 17.41
C VAL A 323 -18.74 -13.59 17.92
N LYS A 324 -19.29 -13.19 19.07
CA LYS A 324 -19.01 -11.87 19.68
C LYS A 324 -17.55 -11.69 20.06
N ASP A 325 -16.92 -12.78 20.51
CA ASP A 325 -15.56 -12.75 21.06
C ASP A 325 -14.50 -13.20 20.03
N GLN A 326 -14.92 -13.56 18.81
CA GLN A 326 -13.99 -13.97 17.76
C GLN A 326 -13.43 -12.77 17.00
N ALA A 327 -12.09 -12.64 17.05
CA ALA A 327 -11.34 -11.70 16.23
C ALA A 327 -11.26 -12.18 14.76
N GLU A 328 -11.04 -13.48 14.55
CA GLU A 328 -10.84 -14.12 13.25
C GLU A 328 -12.08 -14.91 12.83
N LEU A 329 -13.10 -14.20 12.34
CA LEU A 329 -14.43 -14.80 12.19
C LEU A 329 -14.49 -15.86 11.09
N GLU A 330 -13.81 -15.66 9.96
CA GLU A 330 -13.69 -16.66 8.89
C GLU A 330 -12.96 -17.94 9.35
N VAL A 331 -11.89 -17.84 10.16
CA VAL A 331 -11.24 -19.02 10.74
C VAL A 331 -12.20 -19.75 11.66
N PHE A 332 -12.92 -19.02 12.51
CA PHE A 332 -13.94 -19.60 13.38
C PHE A 332 -15.08 -20.28 12.60
N ILE A 333 -15.52 -19.69 11.49
CA ILE A 333 -16.52 -20.29 10.59
C ILE A 333 -15.98 -21.56 9.94
N LEU A 334 -14.73 -21.55 9.45
CA LEU A 334 -14.08 -22.74 8.88
C LEU A 334 -13.94 -23.87 9.91
N GLN A 335 -13.59 -23.55 11.15
CA GLN A 335 -13.56 -24.53 12.26
C GLN A 335 -14.95 -25.09 12.53
N SER A 336 -15.98 -24.23 12.54
CA SER A 336 -17.37 -24.65 12.74
C SER A 336 -17.86 -25.56 11.61
N LEU A 337 -17.49 -25.27 10.36
CA LEU A 337 -17.74 -26.14 9.21
C LEU A 337 -17.06 -27.51 9.37
N GLN A 338 -15.79 -27.53 9.78
CA GLN A 338 -15.07 -28.77 10.06
C GLN A 338 -15.82 -29.62 11.10
N LEU A 339 -16.24 -29.02 12.23
CA LEU A 339 -17.02 -29.70 13.27
C LEU A 339 -18.34 -30.29 12.73
N LEU A 340 -19.06 -29.53 11.90
CA LEU A 340 -20.28 -30.00 11.24
C LEU A 340 -20.01 -31.17 10.28
N GLN A 341 -18.82 -31.25 9.69
CA GLN A 341 -18.45 -32.33 8.78
C GLN A 341 -18.02 -33.61 9.51
N THR A 342 -17.30 -33.49 10.64
CA THR A 342 -16.62 -34.62 11.28
C THR A 342 -17.28 -35.12 12.57
N GLU A 343 -17.75 -34.20 13.41
CA GLU A 343 -18.08 -34.47 14.82
C GLU A 343 -19.58 -34.36 15.13
N ALA A 344 -20.31 -33.46 14.48
CA ALA A 344 -21.74 -33.21 14.72
C ALA A 344 -22.62 -34.30 14.06
N ARG A 345 -22.51 -35.54 14.56
CA ARG A 345 -23.27 -36.71 14.07
C ARG A 345 -24.66 -36.82 14.70
N ASP A 346 -24.90 -36.13 15.79
CA ASP A 346 -26.17 -36.06 16.51
C ASP A 346 -27.17 -35.09 15.85
N ILE A 347 -26.68 -34.16 15.02
CA ILE A 347 -27.51 -33.28 14.20
C ILE A 347 -28.08 -34.04 12.98
N GLU A 348 -29.39 -33.88 12.75
CA GLU A 348 -30.07 -34.42 11.58
C GLU A 348 -29.45 -33.94 10.26
N LEU A 349 -29.42 -34.80 9.24
CA LEU A 349 -28.69 -34.57 7.99
C LEU A 349 -29.11 -33.26 7.29
N VAL A 350 -30.42 -33.02 7.15
CA VAL A 350 -30.93 -31.83 6.45
C VAL A 350 -30.62 -30.53 7.22
N PRO A 351 -30.96 -30.39 8.51
CA PRO A 351 -30.55 -29.21 9.30
C PRO A 351 -29.04 -28.98 9.34
N ARG A 352 -28.24 -30.05 9.42
CA ARG A 352 -26.77 -29.95 9.37
C ARG A 352 -26.28 -29.36 8.04
N THR A 353 -26.81 -29.84 6.92
CA THR A 353 -26.46 -29.31 5.60
C THR A 353 -26.96 -27.88 5.40
N TRP A 354 -28.10 -27.52 5.97
CA TRP A 354 -28.56 -26.11 6.00
C TRP A 354 -27.55 -25.21 6.73
N LEU A 355 -27.08 -25.61 7.91
CA LEU A 355 -26.05 -24.85 8.65
C LEU A 355 -24.77 -24.70 7.82
N GLN A 356 -24.29 -25.78 7.22
CA GLN A 356 -23.14 -25.76 6.33
C GLN A 356 -23.36 -24.80 5.15
N LYS A 357 -24.55 -24.82 4.54
CA LYS A 357 -24.92 -23.97 3.40
C LYS A 357 -24.86 -22.49 3.78
N ARG A 358 -25.44 -22.12 4.92
CA ARG A 358 -25.42 -20.74 5.43
C ARG A 358 -24.01 -20.25 5.72
N LEU A 359 -23.21 -21.06 6.42
CA LEU A 359 -21.83 -20.70 6.77
C LEU A 359 -20.92 -20.56 5.54
N LEU A 360 -21.07 -21.44 4.54
CA LEU A 360 -20.33 -21.32 3.28
C LEU A 360 -20.73 -20.09 2.48
N ASN A 361 -22.02 -19.74 2.45
CA ASN A 361 -22.48 -18.50 1.81
C ASN A 361 -21.92 -17.26 2.53
N ILE A 362 -21.87 -17.26 3.86
CA ILE A 362 -21.24 -16.16 4.61
C ILE A 362 -19.76 -16.01 4.25
N LEU A 363 -19.02 -17.13 4.12
CA LEU A 363 -17.62 -17.09 3.66
C LEU A 363 -17.49 -16.52 2.24
N ALA A 364 -18.32 -16.98 1.31
CA ALA A 364 -18.31 -16.51 -0.08
C ALA A 364 -18.66 -15.02 -0.21
N ASP A 365 -19.61 -14.54 0.60
CA ASP A 365 -20.12 -13.17 0.53
C ASP A 365 -19.27 -12.14 1.28
N CYS A 366 -18.54 -12.59 2.31
CA CYS A 366 -17.77 -11.70 3.19
C CYS A 366 -16.25 -11.87 3.01
N PHE A 367 -15.76 -13.05 2.65
CA PHE A 367 -14.32 -13.33 2.55
C PHE A 367 -13.88 -13.92 1.20
N PRO A 368 -14.38 -13.45 0.05
CA PRO A 368 -14.06 -14.06 -1.25
C PRO A 368 -12.58 -13.89 -1.67
N GLN A 369 -11.86 -12.92 -1.11
CA GLN A 369 -10.45 -12.69 -1.42
C GLN A 369 -9.51 -13.49 -0.50
N ASP A 370 -9.96 -13.78 0.73
CA ASP A 370 -9.16 -14.53 1.70
C ASP A 370 -9.42 -16.04 1.59
N VAL A 371 -10.65 -16.42 1.23
CA VAL A 371 -11.08 -17.80 0.96
C VAL A 371 -11.74 -17.87 -0.42
N PRO A 372 -10.99 -17.70 -1.52
CA PRO A 372 -11.56 -17.74 -2.87
C PRO A 372 -12.27 -19.06 -3.19
N GLU A 373 -11.80 -20.16 -2.61
CA GLU A 373 -12.38 -21.50 -2.78
C GLU A 373 -13.83 -21.59 -2.24
N SER A 374 -14.23 -20.69 -1.34
CA SER A 374 -15.57 -20.67 -0.76
C SER A 374 -16.68 -20.41 -1.77
N GLN A 375 -16.39 -19.73 -2.89
CA GLN A 375 -17.36 -19.50 -3.95
C GLN A 375 -17.78 -20.81 -4.63
N GLU A 376 -16.81 -21.69 -4.91
CA GLU A 376 -17.09 -23.01 -5.49
C GLU A 376 -17.85 -23.90 -4.51
N TRP A 377 -17.43 -23.92 -3.24
CA TRP A 377 -18.11 -24.71 -2.20
C TRP A 377 -19.55 -24.25 -1.98
N SER A 378 -19.76 -22.93 -1.94
CA SER A 378 -21.08 -22.29 -1.85
C SER A 378 -21.96 -22.68 -3.04
N ALA A 379 -21.46 -22.57 -4.27
CA ALA A 379 -22.21 -22.94 -5.46
C ALA A 379 -22.64 -24.42 -5.44
N ARG A 380 -21.72 -25.32 -5.04
CA ARG A 380 -21.98 -26.76 -4.95
C ARG A 380 -23.03 -27.09 -3.89
N ILE A 381 -22.94 -26.51 -2.68
CA ILE A 381 -23.90 -26.80 -1.62
C ILE A 381 -25.27 -26.16 -1.89
N ASN A 382 -25.31 -25.03 -2.60
CA ASN A 382 -26.56 -24.34 -2.92
C ASN A 382 -27.47 -25.14 -3.86
N ALA A 383 -26.91 -26.08 -4.64
CA ALA A 383 -27.68 -27.02 -5.46
C ALA A 383 -28.50 -28.04 -4.64
N LEU A 384 -28.19 -28.20 -3.34
CA LEU A 384 -28.89 -29.12 -2.46
C LEU A 384 -30.11 -28.44 -1.83
N SER A 385 -31.24 -29.16 -1.86
CA SER A 385 -32.48 -28.73 -1.21
C SER A 385 -32.39 -28.95 0.30
N THR A 386 -32.51 -27.86 1.05
CA THR A 386 -32.54 -27.85 2.52
C THR A 386 -33.87 -27.34 3.07
N ASP A 387 -34.70 -26.73 2.21
CA ASP A 387 -36.00 -26.17 2.56
C ASP A 387 -37.10 -27.22 2.33
N VAL A 388 -37.10 -28.21 3.21
CA VAL A 388 -37.98 -29.40 3.18
C VAL A 388 -38.52 -29.67 4.59
N PRO A 389 -39.63 -30.40 4.75
CA PRO A 389 -40.21 -30.73 6.06
C PRO A 389 -39.35 -31.75 6.82
N TRP A 390 -38.18 -31.30 7.28
CA TRP A 390 -37.11 -32.14 7.81
C TRP A 390 -37.49 -32.91 9.09
N MET A 391 -38.49 -32.42 9.83
CA MET A 391 -39.02 -33.08 11.04
C MET A 391 -39.77 -34.39 10.72
N ASN A 392 -40.15 -34.62 9.46
CA ASN A 392 -40.66 -35.91 8.99
C ASN A 392 -39.65 -36.53 8.00
N PRO A 393 -38.83 -37.52 8.43
CA PRO A 393 -37.86 -38.17 7.56
C PRO A 393 -38.50 -39.03 6.47
N GLU A 394 -39.76 -39.45 6.64
CA GLU A 394 -40.50 -40.29 5.67
C GLU A 394 -41.13 -39.45 4.55
N HIS A 395 -41.26 -38.13 4.75
CA HIS A 395 -41.83 -37.24 3.75
C HIS A 395 -41.01 -37.29 2.44
N PRO A 396 -41.65 -37.45 1.24
CA PRO A 396 -40.94 -37.67 -0.03
C PRO A 396 -39.86 -36.62 -0.35
N ARG A 397 -40.14 -35.33 -0.09
CA ARG A 397 -39.16 -34.25 -0.27
C ARG A 397 -37.95 -34.35 0.68
N THR A 398 -38.17 -34.77 1.92
CA THR A 398 -37.11 -34.93 2.93
C THR A 398 -36.25 -36.14 2.60
N ALA A 399 -36.88 -37.27 2.22
CA ALA A 399 -36.18 -38.47 1.78
C ALA A 399 -35.33 -38.21 0.52
N ALA A 400 -35.88 -37.50 -0.48
CA ALA A 400 -35.16 -37.10 -1.67
C ALA A 400 -33.96 -36.19 -1.35
N ALA A 401 -34.17 -35.12 -0.57
CA ALA A 401 -33.10 -34.23 -0.14
C ALA A 401 -31.99 -34.98 0.62
N ALA A 402 -32.34 -35.88 1.54
CA ALA A 402 -31.39 -36.69 2.27
C ALA A 402 -30.59 -37.63 1.34
N SER A 403 -31.23 -38.19 0.31
CA SER A 403 -30.56 -39.00 -0.72
C SER A 403 -29.56 -38.16 -1.52
N ASP A 404 -29.96 -36.97 -1.95
CA ASP A 404 -29.11 -36.04 -2.71
C ASP A 404 -27.90 -35.60 -1.91
N ILE A 405 -28.09 -35.24 -0.64
CA ILE A 405 -27.00 -34.85 0.27
C ILE A 405 -26.00 -36.01 0.44
N ARG A 406 -26.48 -37.24 0.68
CA ARG A 406 -25.61 -38.42 0.81
C ARG A 406 -24.82 -38.69 -0.46
N ARG A 407 -25.48 -38.57 -1.62
CA ARG A 407 -24.86 -38.75 -2.95
C ARG A 407 -23.82 -37.68 -3.27
N ALA A 408 -24.05 -36.43 -2.86
CA ALA A 408 -23.10 -35.34 -3.04
C ALA A 408 -21.79 -35.55 -2.26
N GLY A 409 -21.83 -36.34 -1.18
CA GLY A 409 -20.66 -36.72 -0.39
C GLY A 409 -20.05 -35.53 0.37
N ARG A 410 -18.72 -35.42 0.35
CA ARG A 410 -18.02 -34.27 0.97
C ARG A 410 -18.22 -33.02 0.11
N LEU A 411 -18.79 -31.98 0.73
CA LEU A 411 -19.14 -30.71 0.07
C LEU A 411 -17.95 -29.76 -0.07
N TYR A 412 -16.97 -29.89 0.83
CA TYR A 412 -15.72 -29.16 0.86
C TYR A 412 -14.58 -30.09 1.36
N PRO A 413 -13.32 -29.77 1.04
CA PRO A 413 -12.16 -30.55 1.49
C PRO A 413 -11.90 -30.36 2.99
N ASP A 414 -10.83 -30.99 3.49
CA ASP A 414 -10.32 -30.66 4.82
C ASP A 414 -9.92 -29.18 4.89
N LEU A 415 -10.38 -28.48 5.93
CA LEU A 415 -10.24 -27.02 6.04
C LEU A 415 -8.99 -26.59 6.80
N GLN A 416 -8.26 -27.52 7.45
CA GLN A 416 -7.03 -27.20 8.19
C GLN A 416 -5.95 -26.51 7.32
N PRO A 417 -5.68 -26.94 6.07
CA PRO A 417 -4.72 -26.24 5.22
C PRO A 417 -5.12 -24.78 4.93
N VAL A 418 -6.42 -24.53 4.77
CA VAL A 418 -6.96 -23.18 4.50
C VAL A 418 -6.82 -22.30 5.73
N ILE A 419 -7.13 -22.83 6.91
CA ILE A 419 -6.94 -22.13 8.20
C ILE A 419 -5.46 -21.77 8.40
N ALA A 420 -4.55 -22.73 8.22
CA ALA A 420 -3.11 -22.50 8.35
C ALA A 420 -2.60 -21.42 7.38
N ARG A 421 -3.08 -21.45 6.13
CA ARG A 421 -2.80 -20.43 5.11
C ARG A 421 -3.23 -19.03 5.53
N LEU A 422 -4.46 -18.89 6.04
CA LEU A 422 -4.99 -17.61 6.51
C LEU A 422 -4.16 -17.05 7.66
N GLN A 423 -3.87 -17.87 8.68
CA GLN A 423 -3.08 -17.48 9.84
C GLN A 423 -1.66 -17.05 9.46
N ALA A 424 -1.00 -17.82 8.59
CA ALA A 424 0.34 -17.48 8.08
C ALA A 424 0.33 -16.17 7.28
N GLY A 425 -0.67 -15.98 6.41
CA GLY A 425 -0.85 -14.74 5.64
C GLY A 425 -1.05 -13.51 6.53
N ARG A 426 -1.86 -13.62 7.59
CA ARG A 426 -2.06 -12.54 8.56
C ARG A 426 -0.81 -12.20 9.33
N GLN A 427 -0.08 -13.22 9.80
CA GLN A 427 1.18 -12.99 10.50
C GLN A 427 2.19 -12.30 9.59
N LEU A 428 2.27 -12.69 8.32
CA LEU A 428 3.15 -12.07 7.35
C LEU A 428 2.75 -10.61 7.07
N LEU A 429 1.46 -10.33 6.92
CA LEU A 429 0.92 -8.97 6.77
C LEU A 429 1.22 -8.10 8.00
N ALA A 430 0.96 -8.60 9.20
CA ALA A 430 1.27 -7.93 10.46
C ALA A 430 2.78 -7.62 10.59
N ASN A 431 3.63 -8.58 10.21
CA ASN A 431 5.08 -8.41 10.17
C ASN A 431 5.51 -7.35 9.14
N ALA A 432 4.91 -7.35 7.95
CA ALA A 432 5.21 -6.37 6.89
C ALA A 432 4.90 -4.95 7.36
N LEU A 433 3.70 -4.73 7.91
CA LEU A 433 3.25 -3.43 8.39
C LEU A 433 3.95 -2.98 9.70
N SER A 434 4.66 -3.88 10.38
CA SER A 434 5.42 -3.61 11.62
C SER A 434 6.90 -3.33 11.41
N ARG A 435 7.38 -3.26 10.17
CA ARG A 435 8.83 -3.10 9.88
C ARG A 435 9.44 -1.79 10.41
N ARG A 436 8.62 -0.76 10.64
CA ARG A 436 9.04 0.56 11.17
C ARG A 436 10.29 1.07 10.46
N LEU A 437 10.20 1.18 9.14
CA LEU A 437 11.32 1.63 8.32
C LEU A 437 11.75 3.02 8.75
N ALA A 438 13.06 3.23 8.82
CA ALA A 438 13.66 4.54 8.99
C ALA A 438 14.58 4.83 7.80
N CYS A 439 14.60 6.07 7.33
CA CYS A 439 15.63 6.52 6.42
C CYS A 439 16.96 6.60 7.17
N VAL A 440 18.01 5.98 6.62
CA VAL A 440 19.33 5.89 7.28
C VAL A 440 20.48 6.39 6.40
N GLY A 441 20.21 6.69 5.14
CA GLY A 441 21.26 7.04 4.19
C GLY A 441 20.74 7.23 2.77
N VAL A 442 21.67 7.28 1.84
CA VAL A 442 21.43 7.62 0.44
C VAL A 442 22.44 6.94 -0.47
N LEU A 443 22.06 6.66 -1.71
CA LEU A 443 22.98 6.24 -2.76
C LEU A 443 23.66 7.46 -3.36
N ARG A 444 25.00 7.42 -3.44
CA ARG A 444 25.81 8.44 -4.11
C ARG A 444 26.93 7.79 -4.91
N PRO A 445 27.35 8.39 -6.03
CA PRO A 445 28.48 7.89 -6.79
C PRO A 445 29.79 8.04 -6.00
N ASP A 446 30.69 7.09 -6.20
CA ASP A 446 32.09 7.19 -5.81
C ASP A 446 32.92 8.01 -6.81
N GLN A 447 34.23 8.07 -6.59
CA GLN A 447 35.16 8.78 -7.47
C GLN A 447 35.21 8.20 -8.90
N GLN A 448 34.74 6.96 -9.10
CA GLN A 448 34.68 6.27 -10.39
C GLN A 448 33.28 6.35 -11.03
N GLY A 449 32.35 7.07 -10.40
CA GLY A 449 30.97 7.21 -10.87
C GLY A 449 30.07 6.01 -10.54
N ARG A 450 30.53 5.03 -9.76
CA ARG A 450 29.74 3.87 -9.36
C ARG A 450 28.93 4.18 -8.12
N LEU A 451 27.64 3.82 -8.12
CA LEU A 451 26.77 4.04 -6.96
C LEU A 451 27.25 3.22 -5.76
N GLN A 452 27.37 3.89 -4.61
CA GLN A 452 27.70 3.29 -3.33
C GLN A 452 26.68 3.65 -2.27
N MET A 453 26.46 2.72 -1.34
CA MET A 453 25.61 2.91 -0.17
C MET A 453 26.32 3.82 0.84
N THR A 454 25.78 5.01 1.07
CA THR A 454 26.28 5.92 2.12
C THR A 454 25.28 5.99 3.25
N ARG A 455 25.72 5.66 4.46
CA ARG A 455 24.89 5.73 5.67
C ARG A 455 25.23 6.98 6.45
N ASN A 456 24.20 7.77 6.75
CA ASN A 456 24.30 8.94 7.60
C ASN A 456 23.95 8.60 9.05
N VAL A 457 23.20 7.51 9.25
CA VAL A 457 22.82 6.99 10.57
C VAL A 457 23.54 5.66 10.82
N PRO A 458 24.26 5.51 11.95
CA PRO A 458 24.95 4.27 12.29
C PRO A 458 23.97 3.12 12.52
N GLY A 459 24.42 1.90 12.24
CA GLY A 459 23.67 0.67 12.51
C GLY A 459 24.19 -0.51 11.69
N GLN A 460 23.63 -1.69 11.90
CA GLN A 460 23.91 -2.91 11.13
C GLN A 460 22.60 -3.51 10.61
N GLY A 461 22.70 -4.53 9.76
CA GLY A 461 21.55 -5.26 9.23
C GLY A 461 21.08 -4.78 7.85
N GLU A 462 19.91 -5.27 7.46
CA GLU A 462 19.38 -5.11 6.10
C GLU A 462 19.18 -3.63 5.71
N LEU A 463 19.47 -3.31 4.44
CA LEU A 463 19.15 -2.04 3.81
C LEU A 463 18.20 -2.29 2.64
N TRP A 464 17.12 -1.52 2.61
CA TRP A 464 16.06 -1.60 1.64
C TRP A 464 16.03 -0.34 0.77
N VAL A 465 15.60 -0.49 -0.46
CA VAL A 465 15.35 0.59 -1.41
C VAL A 465 13.96 0.46 -2.00
N LEU A 466 13.33 1.60 -2.25
CA LEU A 466 12.07 1.66 -2.98
C LEU A 466 12.40 1.88 -4.45
N THR A 467 12.11 0.91 -5.31
CA THR A 467 12.43 0.99 -6.75
C THR A 467 11.19 1.12 -7.60
N THR A 468 11.29 1.93 -8.66
CA THR A 468 10.29 2.14 -9.71
C THR A 468 10.88 1.64 -11.03
N ARG A 469 10.57 0.39 -11.42
CA ARG A 469 11.14 -0.21 -12.66
C ARG A 469 10.59 0.41 -13.95
N SER A 470 9.40 1.02 -13.90
CA SER A 470 8.84 1.81 -15.00
C SER A 470 7.81 2.81 -14.45
N ALA A 471 7.47 3.83 -15.24
CA ALA A 471 6.43 4.81 -14.89
C ALA A 471 5.03 4.19 -14.65
N HIS A 472 4.79 2.97 -15.16
CA HIS A 472 3.51 2.27 -15.04
C HIS A 472 3.49 1.21 -13.93
N THR A 473 4.63 0.94 -13.28
CA THR A 473 4.69 -0.03 -12.18
C THR A 473 4.71 0.73 -10.85
N PRO A 474 3.85 0.37 -9.88
CA PRO A 474 3.92 0.99 -8.56
C PRO A 474 5.29 0.73 -7.91
N PRO A 475 5.79 1.66 -7.07
CA PRO A 475 7.02 1.46 -6.32
C PRO A 475 6.94 0.21 -5.45
N ALA A 476 8.02 -0.57 -5.41
CA ALA A 476 8.10 -1.79 -4.60
C ALA A 476 9.40 -1.85 -3.80
N TRP A 477 9.35 -2.53 -2.66
CA TRP A 477 10.51 -2.74 -1.80
C TRP A 477 11.45 -3.80 -2.37
N TYR A 478 12.75 -3.51 -2.30
CA TYR A 478 13.81 -4.48 -2.53
C TYR A 478 14.82 -4.40 -1.39
N ILE A 479 15.32 -5.56 -0.96
CA ILE A 479 16.47 -5.66 -0.08
C ILE A 479 17.70 -5.37 -0.94
N LEU A 480 18.29 -4.19 -0.79
CA LEU A 480 19.54 -3.82 -1.47
C LEU A 480 20.72 -4.58 -0.88
N SER A 481 20.75 -4.75 0.45
CA SER A 481 21.85 -5.39 1.15
C SER A 481 21.31 -6.12 2.37
N SER A 482 21.69 -7.38 2.56
CA SER A 482 21.27 -8.18 3.72
C SER A 482 22.12 -7.92 4.97
N ASP A 483 23.40 -7.57 4.77
CA ASP A 483 24.38 -7.28 5.82
C ASP A 483 24.57 -5.77 6.08
N GLY A 484 24.00 -4.94 5.20
CA GLY A 484 24.15 -3.49 5.21
C GLY A 484 25.51 -3.00 4.73
N ARG A 485 26.31 -3.86 4.09
CA ARG A 485 27.67 -3.60 3.59
C ARG A 485 27.81 -3.92 2.12
N THR A 486 27.27 -5.06 1.69
CA THR A 486 27.39 -5.57 0.32
C THR A 486 26.05 -5.39 -0.38
N ALA A 487 26.03 -4.59 -1.44
CA ALA A 487 24.83 -4.42 -2.24
C ALA A 487 24.66 -5.58 -3.23
N GLN A 488 23.40 -6.00 -3.45
CA GLN A 488 23.01 -6.96 -4.47
C GLN A 488 23.10 -6.29 -5.85
N PRO A 489 23.96 -6.78 -6.77
CA PRO A 489 24.14 -6.16 -8.08
C PRO A 489 22.85 -6.06 -8.89
N GLU A 490 22.00 -7.09 -8.86
CA GLU A 490 20.73 -7.12 -9.58
C GLU A 490 19.72 -6.06 -9.12
N VAL A 491 19.82 -5.60 -7.87
CA VAL A 491 19.00 -4.50 -7.35
C VAL A 491 19.65 -3.17 -7.69
N MET A 492 20.97 -3.04 -7.51
CA MET A 492 21.73 -1.81 -7.75
C MET A 492 21.63 -1.29 -9.19
N VAL A 493 21.44 -2.16 -10.18
CA VAL A 493 21.25 -1.76 -11.60
C VAL A 493 20.00 -0.87 -11.79
N ASN A 494 18.99 -1.01 -10.92
CA ASN A 494 17.76 -0.22 -10.98
C ASN A 494 17.78 0.99 -10.03
N CYS A 495 18.94 1.31 -9.45
CA CYS A 495 19.11 2.41 -8.51
C CYS A 495 19.66 3.67 -9.18
N TYR A 496 19.51 4.82 -8.51
CA TYR A 496 19.95 6.12 -9.01
C TYR A 496 20.61 6.98 -7.92
N ASP A 497 21.30 8.03 -8.36
CA ASP A 497 21.97 8.99 -7.48
C ASP A 497 20.94 9.81 -6.68
N GLY A 498 21.11 9.86 -5.36
CA GLY A 498 20.14 10.49 -4.45
C GLY A 498 18.96 9.59 -4.05
N GLN A 499 18.97 8.30 -4.37
CA GLN A 499 17.94 7.39 -3.86
C GLN A 499 18.12 7.12 -2.37
N LEU A 500 17.03 7.18 -1.60
CA LEU A 500 17.05 6.99 -0.15
C LEU A 500 17.26 5.52 0.23
N LEU A 501 18.01 5.30 1.30
CA LEU A 501 18.24 3.99 1.91
C LEU A 501 17.40 3.86 3.18
N PHE A 502 16.62 2.78 3.25
CA PHE A 502 15.74 2.49 4.37
C PHE A 502 16.26 1.31 5.16
N ARG A 503 16.07 1.34 6.48
CA ARG A 503 16.39 0.22 7.36
C ARG A 503 15.16 -0.16 8.17
N PRO A 504 14.72 -1.43 8.14
CA PRO A 504 13.73 -1.90 9.09
C PRO A 504 14.31 -1.88 10.50
N ARG A 505 13.54 -1.39 11.47
CA ARG A 505 13.90 -1.42 12.91
C ARG A 505 13.53 -2.77 13.56
N ALA A 506 13.41 -3.81 12.74
CA ALA A 506 12.81 -5.08 13.07
C ALA A 506 13.83 -6.04 13.70
N ASP A 507 14.42 -5.67 14.82
CA ASP A 507 15.42 -6.53 15.49
C ASP A 507 14.80 -7.80 16.12
N SER A 508 13.48 -8.05 15.97
CA SER A 508 12.79 -9.19 16.58
C SER A 508 11.48 -9.65 15.89
N LEU A 509 11.32 -9.48 14.56
CA LEU A 509 10.11 -10.01 13.92
C LEU A 509 10.13 -11.56 13.92
N PRO A 510 9.04 -12.22 14.33
CA PRO A 510 8.98 -13.68 14.36
C PRO A 510 9.08 -14.24 12.95
N LYS A 511 9.89 -15.29 12.79
CA LYS A 511 9.89 -16.10 11.57
C LYS A 511 8.48 -16.69 11.39
N VAL A 512 7.89 -16.46 10.22
CA VAL A 512 6.58 -17.02 9.88
C VAL A 512 6.82 -18.39 9.27
N LYS A 513 6.26 -19.43 9.90
CA LYS A 513 6.20 -20.75 9.27
C LYS A 513 5.12 -20.73 8.21
N LEU A 514 5.51 -21.02 6.98
CA LEU A 514 4.59 -21.00 5.86
C LEU A 514 4.12 -22.43 5.58
N PRO A 515 2.82 -22.63 5.32
CA PRO A 515 2.33 -23.94 4.93
C PRO A 515 2.95 -24.38 3.60
N ALA A 516 3.08 -25.69 3.42
CA ALA A 516 3.57 -26.28 2.17
C ALA A 516 2.67 -25.87 0.98
N GLY A 517 3.28 -25.39 -0.11
CA GLY A 517 2.56 -24.91 -1.29
C GLY A 517 3.14 -23.59 -1.83
N ASP A 518 2.37 -22.90 -2.67
CA ASP A 518 2.77 -21.62 -3.26
C ASP A 518 2.74 -20.49 -2.22
N SER A 519 3.83 -20.34 -1.47
CA SER A 519 4.00 -19.27 -0.49
C SER A 519 4.10 -17.87 -1.10
N ALA A 520 4.27 -17.75 -2.43
CA ALA A 520 4.36 -16.46 -3.09
C ALA A 520 3.01 -15.72 -3.07
N SER A 521 1.89 -16.44 -3.15
CA SER A 521 0.54 -15.84 -3.12
C SER A 521 0.17 -15.23 -1.76
N LEU A 522 0.92 -15.56 -0.70
CA LEU A 522 0.71 -15.04 0.65
C LEU A 522 1.45 -13.73 0.91
N ARG A 523 2.34 -13.31 0.01
CA ARG A 523 3.17 -12.11 0.20
C ARG A 523 2.29 -10.85 0.18
N PRO A 524 2.34 -10.02 1.24
CA PRO A 524 1.85 -8.66 1.19
C PRO A 524 2.56 -7.89 0.08
N LEU A 525 1.86 -6.94 -0.55
CA LEU A 525 2.45 -6.14 -1.63
C LEU A 525 3.60 -5.26 -1.13
N SER A 526 3.57 -4.89 0.15
CA SER A 526 4.62 -4.15 0.82
C SER A 526 5.79 -5.01 1.32
N TRP A 527 5.76 -6.33 1.10
CA TRP A 527 6.91 -7.19 1.40
C TRP A 527 7.99 -7.06 0.31
N PRO A 528 9.29 -7.07 0.65
CA PRO A 528 10.31 -6.95 -0.38
C PRO A 528 10.25 -8.08 -1.41
N VAL A 529 10.35 -7.72 -2.68
CA VAL A 529 10.16 -8.65 -3.80
C VAL A 529 11.20 -9.78 -3.79
N ASN A 530 12.46 -9.43 -3.49
CA ASN A 530 13.59 -10.35 -3.41
C ASN A 530 13.79 -10.97 -2.01
N ALA A 531 12.89 -10.73 -1.05
CA ALA A 531 12.95 -11.41 0.23
C ALA A 531 12.62 -12.90 0.04
N ARG A 532 13.47 -13.76 0.61
CA ARG A 532 13.19 -15.20 0.70
C ARG A 532 12.17 -15.44 1.80
N LEU A 533 11.16 -16.23 1.48
CA LEU A 533 10.26 -16.82 2.44
C LEU A 533 10.73 -18.26 2.63
N GLU A 534 11.21 -18.59 3.83
CA GLU A 534 11.55 -19.98 4.18
C GLU A 534 10.24 -20.76 4.34
N SER A 535 9.99 -21.72 3.44
CA SER A 535 8.96 -22.75 3.62
C SER A 535 9.60 -23.96 4.31
N ASP A 536 8.89 -24.58 5.25
CA ASP A 536 9.30 -25.87 5.84
C ASP A 536 9.26 -27.00 4.79
#